data_AF-A0A2U3KEB3-F1
#
_entry.id   AF-A0A2U3KEB3-F1
#
_cell.length_a   1.000
_cell.length_b   1.000
_cell.length_c   1.000
_cell.angle_alpha   90.00
_cell.angle_beta   90.00
_cell.angle_gamma   90.00
#
_symmetry.space_group_name_H-M   'P 1'
#
loop_
_entity.id
_entity.type
_entity.pdbx_description
1 polymer ?
#
loop_
_entity_poly.entity_id
_entity_poly.type
_entity_poly.pdbx_seq_one_letter_code
_entity_poly.pdbx_strand_id
1 'polypeptide(L)'
;MRVLLLCSCLLSLCMPANCQKGLLKADLLSLSRTSEGQVAAHIMVLAEKTHEPARSAVEQFARDLIWSRLATVRSSSPAALQEPQADSMVAEIDSVLKSAGTSTLGFHDHVGQFEKIMLTVGTPQSTAHKLAAELEIIGRQVRGPEDTPIR
;
A
#
# COMPACT_ATOMS: atom_id res chain seq x y z
N MET A 1 -4.32 -40.15 4.32
CA MET A 1 -4.95 -38.87 4.78
C MET A 1 -3.86 -37.98 5.37
N ARG A 2 -3.83 -36.72 4.92
CA ARG A 2 -3.27 -35.52 5.59
C ARG A 2 -1.77 -35.46 5.90
N VAL A 3 -0.96 -34.94 4.96
CA VAL A 3 0.18 -34.04 5.27
C VAL A 3 0.47 -33.14 4.06
N LEU A 4 -0.33 -32.09 3.84
CA LEU A 4 0.00 -31.00 2.89
C LEU A 4 -0.75 -29.74 3.33
N LEU A 5 -0.33 -29.08 4.41
CA LEU A 5 -0.98 -27.83 4.86
C LEU A 5 -0.08 -26.91 5.69
N LEU A 6 1.25 -26.98 5.55
CA LEU A 6 2.18 -26.22 6.41
C LEU A 6 3.37 -25.54 5.71
N CYS A 7 3.34 -25.36 4.37
CA CYS A 7 4.48 -24.77 3.64
C CYS A 7 4.24 -23.40 3.00
N SER A 8 3.19 -22.66 3.34
CA SER A 8 2.92 -21.35 2.72
C SER A 8 3.39 -20.15 3.55
N CYS A 9 3.66 -20.32 4.85
CA CYS A 9 3.99 -19.19 5.74
C CYS A 9 5.49 -18.94 5.95
N LEU A 10 6.36 -19.87 5.55
CA LEU A 10 7.81 -19.78 5.81
C LEU A 10 8.66 -19.33 4.61
N LEU A 11 8.08 -19.17 3.42
CA LEU A 11 8.82 -18.73 2.22
C LEU A 11 9.00 -17.21 2.12
N SER A 12 8.35 -16.43 3.00
CA SER A 12 8.41 -14.96 2.92
C SER A 12 9.66 -14.34 3.58
N LEU A 13 10.50 -15.13 4.24
CA LEU A 13 11.62 -14.62 5.04
C LEU A 13 12.88 -14.27 4.25
N CYS A 14 12.98 -14.64 2.98
CA CYS A 14 14.18 -14.39 2.15
C CYS A 14 13.86 -13.89 0.73
N MET A 15 12.71 -13.25 0.52
CA MET A 15 12.41 -12.61 -0.77
C MET A 15 13.01 -11.20 -0.78
N PRO A 16 13.81 -10.82 -1.79
CA PRO A 16 14.34 -9.46 -1.89
C PRO A 16 13.20 -8.45 -2.00
N ALA A 17 13.38 -7.23 -1.49
CA ALA A 17 12.35 -6.17 -1.49
C ALA A 17 11.75 -5.91 -2.90
N ASN A 18 12.53 -6.13 -3.96
CA ASN A 18 12.06 -6.03 -5.34
C ASN A 18 10.99 -7.08 -5.71
N CYS A 19 11.05 -8.28 -5.13
CA CYS A 19 10.01 -9.30 -5.31
C CYS A 19 8.71 -8.89 -4.62
N GLN A 20 8.79 -8.27 -3.44
CA GLN A 20 7.61 -7.81 -2.69
C GLN A 20 6.87 -6.68 -3.42
N LYS A 21 7.63 -5.74 -4.00
CA LYS A 21 7.08 -4.71 -4.90
C LYS A 21 6.38 -5.30 -6.12
N GLY A 22 6.98 -6.32 -6.73
CA GLY A 22 6.38 -7.03 -7.87
C GLY A 22 5.07 -7.73 -7.52
N LEU A 23 4.98 -8.32 -6.32
CA LEU A 23 3.75 -8.95 -5.83
C LEU A 23 2.65 -7.92 -5.54
N LEU A 24 2.99 -6.82 -4.86
CA LEU A 24 2.03 -5.73 -4.65
C LEU A 24 1.55 -5.14 -5.98
N LYS A 25 2.44 -4.95 -6.95
CA LYS A 25 2.08 -4.49 -8.29
C LYS A 25 1.08 -5.43 -8.96
N ALA A 26 1.34 -6.74 -8.96
CA ALA A 26 0.45 -7.72 -9.54
C ALA A 26 -0.94 -7.69 -8.90
N ASP A 27 -0.98 -7.49 -7.58
CA ASP A 27 -2.22 -7.30 -6.83
C ASP A 27 -2.94 -6.00 -7.21
N LEU A 28 -2.22 -4.88 -7.37
CA LEU A 28 -2.79 -3.60 -7.80
C LEU A 28 -3.39 -3.68 -9.22
N LEU A 29 -2.75 -4.41 -10.13
CA LEU A 29 -3.25 -4.66 -11.48
C LEU A 29 -4.49 -5.56 -11.48
N SER A 30 -4.61 -6.43 -10.47
CA SER A 30 -5.69 -7.41 -10.35
C SER A 30 -6.65 -7.15 -9.18
N LEU A 31 -6.77 -5.90 -8.71
CA LEU A 31 -7.59 -5.50 -7.54
C LEU A 31 -9.04 -5.99 -7.58
N SER A 32 -9.61 -6.27 -8.76
CA SER A 32 -10.94 -6.87 -8.89
C SER A 32 -11.03 -8.34 -8.46
N ARG A 33 -9.90 -9.01 -8.28
CA ARG A 33 -9.75 -10.45 -8.00
C ARG A 33 -8.86 -10.73 -6.79
N THR A 34 -8.05 -9.76 -6.37
CA THR A 34 -7.19 -9.88 -5.18
C THR A 34 -7.98 -9.68 -3.90
N SER A 35 -7.62 -10.43 -2.86
CA SER A 35 -8.19 -10.25 -1.52
C SER A 35 -7.50 -9.12 -0.74
N GLU A 36 -8.27 -8.44 0.11
CA GLU A 36 -7.76 -7.44 1.07
C GLU A 36 -6.55 -7.96 1.86
N GLY A 37 -6.63 -9.21 2.32
CA GLY A 37 -5.55 -9.83 3.10
C GLY A 37 -4.23 -10.01 2.33
N GLN A 38 -4.28 -10.19 1.01
CA GLN A 38 -3.07 -10.29 0.18
C GLN A 38 -2.40 -8.93 -0.01
N VAL A 39 -3.17 -7.90 -0.37
CA VAL A 39 -2.68 -6.53 -0.51
C VAL A 39 -2.08 -6.06 0.82
N ALA A 40 -2.80 -6.29 1.92
CA ALA A 40 -2.34 -5.91 3.25
C ALA A 40 -1.06 -6.64 3.65
N ALA A 41 -0.95 -7.94 3.38
CA ALA A 41 0.26 -8.71 3.67
C ALA A 41 1.48 -8.17 2.91
N HIS A 42 1.33 -7.83 1.62
CA HIS A 42 2.45 -7.27 0.85
C HIS A 42 2.85 -5.87 1.35
N ILE A 43 1.89 -5.02 1.73
CA ILE A 43 2.18 -3.71 2.34
C ILE A 43 2.91 -3.88 3.69
N MET A 44 2.46 -4.80 4.54
CA MET A 44 3.13 -5.09 5.82
C MET A 44 4.57 -5.54 5.63
N VAL A 45 4.86 -6.34 4.59
CA VAL A 45 6.23 -6.81 4.31
C VAL A 45 7.12 -5.71 3.72
N LEU A 46 6.55 -4.70 3.07
CA LEU A 46 7.29 -3.53 2.61
C LEU A 46 7.71 -2.60 3.77
N ALA A 47 6.98 -2.62 4.88
CA ALA A 47 7.35 -1.86 6.08
C ALA A 47 8.59 -2.47 6.75
N GLU A 48 9.40 -1.62 7.40
CA GLU A 48 10.55 -2.09 8.17
C GLU A 48 10.10 -2.90 9.39
N LYS A 49 10.74 -4.05 9.64
CA LYS A 49 10.39 -4.96 10.75
C LYS A 49 10.55 -4.34 12.14
N THR A 50 11.34 -3.28 12.26
CA THR A 50 11.63 -2.62 13.54
C THR A 50 10.44 -1.79 14.01
N HIS A 51 9.63 -1.27 13.07
CA HIS A 51 8.50 -0.40 13.33
C HIS A 51 7.35 -0.78 12.39
N GLU A 52 6.72 -1.92 12.66
CA GLU A 52 5.60 -2.38 11.84
C GLU A 52 4.33 -1.54 12.10
N PRO A 53 3.58 -1.15 11.06
CA PRO A 53 2.32 -0.45 11.24
C PRO A 53 1.26 -1.40 11.81
N ALA A 54 0.19 -0.82 12.37
CA ALA A 54 -0.91 -1.63 12.88
C ALA A 54 -1.57 -2.38 11.72
N ARG A 55 -1.59 -3.71 11.80
CA ARG A 55 -2.19 -4.58 10.77
C ARG A 55 -3.62 -4.17 10.39
N SER A 56 -4.43 -3.77 11.37
CA SER A 56 -5.80 -3.31 11.14
C SER A 56 -5.89 -2.03 10.30
N ALA A 57 -4.91 -1.12 10.43
CA ALA A 57 -4.84 0.09 9.61
C ALA A 57 -4.49 -0.25 8.16
N VAL A 58 -3.56 -1.19 7.96
CA VAL A 58 -3.16 -1.67 6.64
C VAL A 58 -4.28 -2.46 5.95
N GLU A 59 -5.01 -3.30 6.68
CA GLU A 59 -6.19 -4.02 6.16
C GLU A 59 -7.30 -3.05 5.75
N GLN A 60 -7.61 -2.05 6.59
CA GLN A 60 -8.59 -1.02 6.25
C GLN A 60 -8.20 -0.23 4.99
N PHE A 61 -6.94 0.19 4.89
CA PHE A 61 -6.43 0.86 3.69
C PHE A 61 -6.53 -0.02 2.44
N ALA A 62 -6.14 -1.29 2.54
CA ALA A 62 -6.24 -2.25 1.43
C ALA A 62 -7.69 -2.43 0.97
N ARG A 63 -8.65 -2.49 1.90
CA ARG A 63 -10.08 -2.57 1.61
C ARG A 63 -10.58 -1.36 0.86
N ASP A 64 -10.28 -0.17 1.37
CA ASP A 64 -10.76 1.09 0.80
C ASP A 64 -10.11 1.33 -0.57
N LEU A 65 -8.87 0.90 -0.77
CA LEU A 65 -8.21 0.90 -2.06
C LEU A 65 -8.94 -0.01 -3.07
N ILE A 66 -9.24 -1.26 -2.71
CA ILE A 66 -10.00 -2.19 -3.57
C ILE A 66 -11.38 -1.62 -3.90
N TRP A 67 -12.11 -1.13 -2.90
CA TRP A 67 -13.45 -0.57 -3.08
C TRP A 67 -13.46 0.70 -3.93
N SER A 68 -12.48 1.59 -3.76
CA SER A 68 -12.34 2.79 -4.59
C SER A 68 -12.25 2.42 -6.07
N ARG A 69 -11.48 1.38 -6.41
CA ARG A 69 -11.33 0.90 -7.79
C ARG A 69 -12.59 0.20 -8.31
N LEU A 70 -13.24 -0.64 -7.50
CA LEU A 70 -14.51 -1.27 -7.87
C LEU A 70 -15.65 -0.25 -8.10
N ALA A 71 -15.61 0.90 -7.43
CA ALA A 71 -16.55 1.98 -7.63
C ALA A 71 -16.25 2.79 -8.91
N THR A 72 -14.98 3.07 -9.20
CA THR A 72 -14.55 3.76 -10.43
C THR A 72 -14.87 2.94 -11.68
N VAL A 73 -14.60 1.63 -11.69
CA VAL A 73 -14.87 0.73 -12.85
C VAL A 73 -16.36 0.65 -13.20
N ARG A 74 -17.25 0.85 -12.22
CA ARG A 74 -18.71 0.85 -12.44
C ARG A 74 -19.25 2.14 -13.08
N SER A 75 -18.52 3.25 -12.94
CA SER A 75 -19.03 4.59 -13.26
C SER A 75 -18.50 5.13 -14.60
N SER A 76 -17.38 4.59 -15.08
CA SER A 76 -16.77 4.92 -16.36
C SER A 76 -15.97 3.70 -16.81
N SER A 77 -15.95 3.42 -18.12
CA SER A 77 -15.27 2.30 -18.82
C SER A 77 -14.17 1.59 -18.02
N PRO A 78 -14.06 0.24 -18.05
CA PRO A 78 -13.13 -0.53 -17.22
C PRO A 78 -11.67 -0.23 -17.58
N ALA A 79 -11.16 0.92 -17.14
CA ALA A 79 -9.76 1.26 -17.20
C ALA A 79 -9.11 0.47 -16.06
N ALA A 80 -8.75 -0.77 -16.37
CA ALA A 80 -7.77 -1.51 -15.58
C ALA A 80 -6.60 -0.55 -15.24
N LEU A 81 -6.08 -0.66 -14.02
CA LEU A 81 -4.92 0.13 -13.63
C LEU A 81 -3.81 -0.20 -14.64
N GLN A 82 -3.24 0.82 -15.30
CA GLN A 82 -2.19 0.56 -16.26
C GLN A 82 -0.89 0.23 -15.52
N GLU A 83 -0.06 -0.60 -16.12
CA GLU A 83 1.27 -0.98 -15.60
C GLU A 83 2.08 0.20 -15.02
N PRO A 84 2.23 1.36 -15.70
CA PRO A 84 2.99 2.49 -15.17
C PRO A 84 2.37 3.13 -13.92
N GLN A 85 1.03 3.07 -13.82
CA GLN A 85 0.29 3.62 -12.68
C GLN A 85 0.42 2.70 -11.48
N ALA A 86 0.35 1.37 -11.70
CA ALA A 86 0.62 0.39 -10.66
C ALA A 86 2.04 0.50 -10.12
N ASP A 87 3.04 0.64 -11.01
CA ASP A 87 4.44 0.87 -10.63
C ASP A 87 4.59 2.14 -9.77
N SER A 88 3.97 3.23 -10.20
CA SER A 88 4.03 4.51 -9.49
C SER A 88 3.36 4.41 -8.11
N MET A 89 2.20 3.76 -8.01
CA MET A 89 1.54 3.54 -6.72
C MET A 89 2.39 2.71 -5.76
N VAL A 90 2.99 1.62 -6.24
CA VAL A 90 3.90 0.79 -5.42
C VAL A 90 5.12 1.60 -4.98
N ALA A 91 5.69 2.41 -5.87
CA ALA A 91 6.83 3.26 -5.56
C ALA A 91 6.50 4.29 -4.47
N GLU A 92 5.35 4.96 -4.54
CA GLU A 92 4.95 5.92 -3.51
C GLU A 92 4.61 5.24 -2.19
N ILE A 93 3.92 4.09 -2.19
CA ILE A 93 3.65 3.32 -0.97
C ILE A 93 4.97 2.90 -0.30
N ASP A 94 5.90 2.32 -1.05
CA ASP A 94 7.23 1.94 -0.53
C ASP A 94 8.02 3.15 -0.03
N SER A 95 7.94 4.28 -0.73
CA SER A 95 8.64 5.51 -0.34
C SER A 95 8.05 6.13 0.92
N VAL A 96 6.72 6.11 1.11
CA VAL A 96 6.07 6.53 2.36
C VAL A 96 6.54 5.66 3.52
N LEU A 97 6.55 4.33 3.33
CA LEU A 97 6.96 3.38 4.37
C LEU A 97 8.45 3.51 4.73
N LYS A 98 9.32 3.87 3.78
CA LYS A 98 10.77 4.08 4.02
C LYS A 98 11.14 5.48 4.49
N SER A 99 10.37 6.49 4.08
CA SER A 99 10.61 7.89 4.48
C SER A 99 10.10 8.17 5.89
N ALA A 100 9.25 7.27 6.42
CA ALA A 100 8.85 7.22 7.81
C ALA A 100 10.08 6.99 8.72
N GLY A 101 10.75 8.08 9.10
CA GLY A 101 11.90 8.08 10.01
C GLY A 101 13.12 8.86 9.54
N THR A 102 13.18 9.27 8.26
CA THR A 102 14.39 9.89 7.69
C THR A 102 14.21 11.32 7.19
N SER A 103 13.01 11.78 6.83
CA SER A 103 12.76 13.17 6.40
C SER A 103 11.27 13.54 6.39
N THR A 104 10.90 14.65 7.04
CA THR A 104 9.51 15.14 7.07
C THR A 104 9.04 15.71 5.71
N LEU A 105 9.95 16.23 4.88
CA LEU A 105 9.60 16.81 3.58
C LEU A 105 9.28 15.72 2.54
N GLY A 106 10.18 14.74 2.38
CA GLY A 106 9.97 13.65 1.42
C GLY A 106 8.73 12.81 1.74
N PHE A 107 8.46 12.58 3.03
CA PHE A 107 7.27 11.86 3.49
C PHE A 107 5.96 12.46 2.96
N HIS A 108 5.75 13.77 3.16
CA HIS A 108 4.51 14.42 2.71
C HIS A 108 4.44 14.56 1.18
N ASP A 109 5.57 14.71 0.51
CA ASP A 109 5.63 14.72 -0.95
C ASP A 109 5.14 13.38 -1.52
N HIS A 110 5.61 12.25 -0.98
CA HIS A 110 5.18 10.92 -1.43
C HIS A 110 3.69 10.65 -1.19
N VAL A 111 3.15 11.10 -0.05
CA VAL A 111 1.70 11.06 0.23
C VAL A 111 0.92 11.88 -0.81
N GLY A 112 1.40 13.09 -1.12
CA GLY A 112 0.77 13.96 -2.13
C GLY A 112 0.87 13.41 -3.56
N GLN A 113 1.97 12.74 -3.91
CA GLN A 113 2.10 12.06 -5.20
C GLN A 113 1.18 10.85 -5.31
N PHE A 114 1.03 10.07 -4.24
CA PHE A 114 0.05 8.99 -4.17
C PHE A 114 -1.38 9.50 -4.44
N GLU A 115 -1.78 10.61 -3.80
CA GLU A 115 -3.08 11.25 -4.03
C GLU A 115 -3.28 11.63 -5.51
N LYS A 116 -2.27 12.26 -6.13
CA LYS A 116 -2.32 12.63 -7.55
C LYS A 116 -2.43 11.44 -8.49
N ILE A 117 -1.76 10.33 -8.18
CA ILE A 117 -1.89 9.09 -8.95
C ILE A 117 -3.33 8.58 -8.84
N MET A 118 -3.91 8.56 -7.64
CA MET A 118 -5.30 8.14 -7.42
C MET A 118 -6.29 8.99 -8.22
N LEU A 119 -6.11 10.31 -8.24
CA LEU A 119 -6.91 11.22 -9.08
C LEU A 119 -6.75 10.91 -10.57
N THR A 120 -5.51 10.70 -11.02
CA THR A 120 -5.19 10.40 -12.43
C THR A 120 -5.85 9.11 -12.91
N VAL A 121 -5.98 8.11 -12.03
CA VAL A 121 -6.65 6.84 -12.35
C VAL A 121 -8.19 6.91 -12.22
N GLY A 122 -8.74 8.11 -12.04
CA GLY A 122 -10.19 8.37 -12.01
C GLY A 122 -10.84 8.16 -10.65
N THR A 123 -10.06 8.14 -9.56
CA THR A 123 -10.62 8.08 -8.20
C THR A 123 -11.22 9.44 -7.85
N PRO A 124 -12.46 9.50 -7.30
CA PRO A 124 -13.04 10.76 -6.84
C PRO A 124 -12.14 11.47 -5.84
N GLN A 125 -12.11 12.81 -5.89
CA GLN A 125 -11.19 13.61 -5.08
C GLN A 125 -11.29 13.33 -3.57
N SER A 126 -12.50 13.23 -3.03
CA SER A 126 -12.71 12.90 -1.62
C SER A 126 -12.11 11.53 -1.24
N THR A 127 -12.22 10.54 -2.13
CA THR A 127 -11.70 9.19 -1.93
C THR A 127 -10.18 9.14 -2.06
N ALA A 128 -9.62 9.84 -3.06
CA ALA A 128 -8.17 9.96 -3.23
C ALA A 128 -7.52 10.61 -2.01
N HIS A 129 -8.11 11.71 -1.52
CA HIS A 129 -7.66 12.40 -0.32
C HIS A 129 -7.74 11.51 0.92
N LYS A 130 -8.85 10.80 1.11
CA LYS A 130 -9.03 9.85 2.22
C LYS A 130 -7.95 8.77 2.22
N LEU A 131 -7.70 8.13 1.07
CA LEU A 131 -6.70 7.08 0.94
C LEU A 131 -5.28 7.60 1.18
N ALA A 132 -4.96 8.81 0.74
CA ALA A 132 -3.67 9.45 1.02
C ALA A 132 -3.50 9.71 2.54
N ALA A 133 -4.54 10.18 3.22
CA ALA A 133 -4.52 10.38 4.66
C ALA A 133 -4.37 9.05 5.44
N GLU A 134 -4.99 7.97 4.98
CA GLU A 134 -4.80 6.63 5.56
C GLU A 134 -3.37 6.13 5.38
N LEU A 135 -2.80 6.30 4.18
CA LEU A 135 -1.40 5.98 3.90
C LEU A 135 -0.45 6.81 4.78
N GLU A 136 -0.78 8.08 5.02
CA GLU A 136 -0.04 8.94 5.95
C GLU A 136 -0.08 8.40 7.38
N ILE A 137 -1.25 7.97 7.87
CA ILE A 137 -1.39 7.37 9.20
C ILE A 137 -0.55 6.10 9.31
N ILE A 138 -0.59 5.23 8.29
CA ILE A 138 0.24 4.01 8.23
C ILE A 138 1.71 4.39 8.30
N GLY A 139 2.18 5.31 7.45
CA GLY A 139 3.56 5.76 7.45
C GLY A 139 3.99 6.38 8.79
N ARG A 140 3.12 7.13 9.47
CA ARG A 140 3.40 7.66 10.82
C ARG A 140 3.51 6.56 11.88
N GLN A 141 2.87 5.41 11.71
CA GLN A 141 3.00 4.27 12.63
C GLN A 141 4.33 3.52 12.45
N VAL A 142 4.90 3.57 11.24
CA VAL A 142 6.25 3.07 10.96
C VAL A 142 7.33 3.98 11.56
N ARG A 143 6.97 5.16 12.03
CA ARG A 143 7.86 6.03 12.81
C ARG A 143 8.01 5.48 14.24
N GLY A 144 9.25 5.29 14.67
CA GLY A 144 9.54 5.03 16.09
C GLY A 144 9.22 6.22 16.98
N PRO A 145 8.97 6.01 18.29
CA PRO A 145 8.74 7.11 19.24
C PRO A 145 9.92 8.10 19.29
N GLU A 146 11.13 7.64 19.01
CA GLU A 146 12.36 8.42 18.84
C GLU A 146 12.32 9.46 17.71
N ASP A 147 11.49 9.28 16.68
CA ASP A 147 11.38 10.19 15.54
C ASP A 147 10.27 11.23 15.68
N THR A 148 9.54 11.22 16.80
CA THR A 148 8.54 12.26 17.09
C THR A 148 9.28 13.58 17.29
N PRO A 149 9.00 14.65 16.51
CA PRO A 149 9.66 15.92 16.71
C PRO A 149 9.40 16.39 18.14
N ILE A 150 10.48 16.57 18.91
CA ILE A 150 10.44 17.16 20.25
C ILE A 150 9.86 18.57 20.06
N ARG A 151 8.64 18.78 20.56
CA ARG A 151 7.98 20.09 20.58
C ARG A 151 8.59 21.01 21.62
#